data_AF-A0AAV6PT22-F1
#
_entry.id   AF-A0AAV6PT22-F1
#
_cell.length_a   1.000
_cell.length_b   1.000
_cell.length_c   1.000
_cell.angle_alpha   90.00
_cell.angle_beta   90.00
_cell.angle_gamma   90.00
#
_symmetry.space_group_name_H-M   'P 1'
#
loop_
_entity.id
_entity.type
_entity.pdbx_description
1 polymer ?
#
loop_
_entity_poly.entity_id
_entity_poly.type
_entity_poly.pdbx_seq_one_letter_code
_entity_poly.pdbx_strand_id
1 'polypeptide(L)'
;MNAQKNAERAAMRDHFRRKYQLSESSKDINHLQFVGRKVSLPHELSKIIHPETKAKDGGFNLLRAFQGLSFDTPLLTGRKNSKTSTYTPANGDSCRVM
;
A
#
# COMPACT_ATOMS: atom_id res chain seq x y z
N MET A 1 22.53 27.68 8.10
CA MET A 1 21.13 27.89 8.52
C MET A 1 20.10 27.73 7.39
N ASN A 2 20.29 28.33 6.20
CA ASN A 2 19.26 28.32 5.14
C ASN A 2 19.12 27.01 4.36
N ALA A 3 20.18 26.18 4.30
CA ALA A 3 20.16 24.91 3.57
C ALA A 3 19.11 23.93 4.12
N GLN A 4 19.02 23.78 5.45
CA GLN A 4 18.03 22.95 6.13
C GLN A 4 16.60 23.38 5.77
N LYS A 5 16.28 24.67 5.95
CA LYS A 5 14.94 25.22 5.62
C LYS A 5 14.59 25.08 4.14
N ASN A 6 15.58 25.19 3.25
CA ASN A 6 15.39 24.97 1.81
C ASN A 6 15.10 23.49 1.51
N ALA A 7 15.78 22.58 2.19
CA ALA A 7 15.57 21.15 2.06
C ALA A 7 14.22 20.71 2.63
N GLU A 8 13.78 21.27 3.76
CA GLU A 8 12.44 21.05 4.32
C GLU A 8 11.35 21.48 3.35
N ARG A 9 11.49 22.69 2.78
CA ARG A 9 10.59 23.17 1.73
C ARG A 9 10.61 22.29 0.48
N ALA A 10 11.78 21.79 0.08
CA ALA A 10 11.93 20.89 -1.05
C ALA A 10 11.25 19.54 -0.77
N ALA A 11 11.38 18.98 0.44
CA ALA A 11 10.74 17.74 0.85
C ALA A 11 9.20 17.85 0.82
N MET A 12 8.64 18.96 1.32
CA MET A 12 7.19 19.21 1.23
C MET A 12 6.71 19.26 -0.22
N ARG A 13 7.41 20.01 -1.08
CA ARG A 13 7.04 20.10 -2.50
C ARG A 13 7.17 18.77 -3.22
N ASP A 14 8.22 18.01 -2.95
CA ASP A 14 8.45 16.69 -3.53
C ASP A 14 7.32 15.71 -3.19
N HIS A 15 6.87 15.68 -1.93
CA HIS A 15 5.70 14.89 -1.53
C HIS A 15 4.45 15.24 -2.34
N PHE A 16 4.12 16.53 -2.46
CA PHE A 16 2.93 16.94 -3.20
C PHE A 16 3.05 16.73 -4.71
N ARG A 17 4.24 16.88 -5.29
CA ARG A 17 4.45 16.53 -6.70
C ARG A 17 4.16 15.07 -6.95
N ARG A 18 4.66 14.17 -6.09
CA ARG A 18 4.35 12.73 -6.17
C ARG A 18 2.85 12.47 -5.98
N LYS A 19 2.22 13.13 -5.00
CA LYS A 19 0.77 13.01 -4.74
C LYS A 19 -0.10 13.40 -5.94
N TYR A 20 0.28 14.45 -6.66
CA TYR A 20 -0.47 14.99 -7.79
C TYR A 20 0.14 14.65 -9.16
N GLN A 21 1.10 13.71 -9.21
CA GLN A 21 1.76 13.25 -10.44
C GLN A 21 2.37 14.38 -11.28
N LEU A 22 2.95 15.38 -10.62
CA LEU A 22 3.65 16.49 -11.25
C LEU A 22 5.11 16.13 -11.52
N SER A 23 5.69 16.78 -12.54
CA SER A 23 7.10 16.60 -12.87
C SER A 23 8.04 17.02 -11.74
N GLU A 24 9.13 16.26 -11.59
CA GLU A 24 10.16 16.54 -10.60
C GLU A 24 10.87 17.88 -10.86
N SER A 25 11.41 18.48 -9.80
CA SER A 25 12.17 19.73 -9.89
C SER A 25 13.63 19.50 -9.58
N SER A 26 14.51 19.78 -10.56
CA SER A 26 15.97 19.71 -10.39
C SER A 26 16.47 20.55 -9.22
N LYS A 27 15.86 21.72 -8.99
CA LYS A 27 16.17 22.60 -7.86
C LYS A 27 15.89 21.94 -6.52
N ASP A 28 14.75 21.26 -6.41
CA ASP A 28 14.36 20.57 -5.17
C ASP A 28 15.23 19.35 -4.92
N ILE A 29 15.57 18.61 -5.98
CA ILE A 29 16.53 17.50 -5.93
C ILE A 29 17.87 17.99 -5.36
N ASN A 30 18.40 19.10 -5.86
CA ASN A 30 19.66 19.67 -5.38
C ASN A 30 19.59 20.06 -3.90
N HIS A 31 18.48 20.68 -3.47
CA HIS A 31 18.29 21.04 -2.06
C HIS A 31 18.22 19.81 -1.14
N LEU A 32 17.60 18.72 -1.60
CA LEU A 32 17.57 17.46 -0.85
C LEU A 32 18.95 16.79 -0.81
N GLN A 33 19.67 16.74 -1.94
CA GLN A 33 21.01 16.13 -2.01
C GLN A 33 22.02 16.84 -1.11
N PHE A 34 21.97 18.17 -1.06
CA PHE A 34 22.89 18.98 -0.25
C PHE A 34 22.88 18.62 1.24
N VAL A 35 21.75 18.11 1.76
CA VAL A 35 21.61 17.72 3.16
C VAL A 35 21.54 16.20 3.36
N GLY A 36 21.92 15.40 2.36
CA GLY A 36 21.98 13.94 2.47
C GLY A 36 20.67 13.20 2.19
N ARG A 37 19.77 13.79 1.38
CA ARG A 37 18.44 13.28 0.95
C ARG A 37 17.41 13.06 2.07
N LYS A 38 17.82 12.68 3.26
CA LYS A 38 16.94 12.45 4.42
C LYS A 38 16.73 13.76 5.17
N VAL A 39 15.59 14.39 4.93
CA VAL A 39 15.20 15.64 5.60
C VAL A 39 14.17 15.34 6.66
N SER A 40 14.48 15.66 7.91
CA SER A 40 13.49 15.67 9.00
C SER A 40 12.64 16.93 8.89
N LEU A 41 11.33 16.77 8.76
CA LEU A 41 10.41 17.90 8.77
C LEU A 41 10.01 18.27 10.20
N PRO A 42 9.76 19.57 10.47
CA PRO A 42 9.08 20.00 11.68
C PRO A 42 7.76 19.27 11.90
N HIS A 43 7.39 19.04 13.16
CA HIS A 43 6.21 18.26 13.56
C HIS A 43 4.94 18.67 12.82
N GLU A 44 4.62 19.96 12.81
CA GLU A 44 3.42 20.48 12.16
C GLU A 44 3.40 20.24 10.65
N LEU A 45 4.55 20.30 9.98
CA LEU A 45 4.66 19.99 8.55
C LEU A 45 4.58 18.49 8.29
N SER A 46 5.15 17.68 9.18
CA SER A 46 5.11 16.23 9.04
C SER A 46 3.67 15.68 9.09
N LYS A 47 2.79 16.24 9.94
CA LYS A 47 1.37 15.89 10.02
C LYS A 47 0.59 16.16 8.73
N ILE A 48 1.01 17.16 7.94
CA ILE A 48 0.33 17.51 6.69
C ILE A 48 0.55 16.42 5.63
N ILE A 49 1.76 15.88 5.55
CA ILE A 49 2.14 14.88 4.54
C ILE A 49 2.00 13.43 5.04
N HIS A 50 2.02 13.24 6.35
CA HIS A 50 1.76 11.97 7.04
C HIS A 50 0.69 12.23 8.11
N PRO A 51 -0.59 12.38 7.72
CA PRO A 51 -1.64 12.54 8.71
C PRO A 51 -1.68 11.29 9.58
N GLU A 52 -1.78 11.49 10.89
CA GLU A 52 -1.97 10.40 11.86
C GLU A 52 -3.18 9.57 11.42
N THR A 53 -2.93 8.38 10.87
CA THR A 53 -4.02 7.47 10.56
C THR A 53 -4.68 7.16 11.88
N LYS A 54 -5.95 7.53 12.05
CA LYS A 54 -6.76 7.11 13.20
C LYS A 54 -6.49 5.61 13.37
N ALA A 55 -6.01 5.22 14.56
CA ALA A 55 -5.84 3.82 14.89
C ALA A 55 -7.14 3.12 14.47
N LYS A 56 -7.06 2.10 13.62
CA LYS A 56 -8.24 1.38 13.12
C LYS A 56 -9.11 1.05 14.33
N ASP A 57 -10.19 1.80 14.52
CA ASP A 57 -11.06 1.69 15.67
C ASP A 57 -11.61 0.28 15.67
N GLY A 58 -11.08 -0.57 16.56
CA GLY A 58 -11.57 -1.92 16.86
C GLY A 58 -12.10 -2.70 15.67
N GLY A 59 -11.47 -2.59 14.49
CA GLY A 59 -11.93 -3.23 13.27
C GLY A 59 -12.16 -4.70 13.60
N PHE A 60 -13.42 -5.14 13.50
CA PHE A 60 -13.90 -6.44 13.97
C PHE A 60 -12.79 -7.46 13.73
N ASN A 61 -12.18 -8.00 14.78
CA ASN A 61 -11.09 -8.95 14.65
C ASN A 61 -11.70 -10.20 14.01
N LEU A 62 -11.80 -10.23 12.67
CA LEU A 62 -12.41 -11.33 11.93
C LEU A 62 -11.71 -12.64 12.32
N LEU A 63 -10.40 -12.58 12.52
CA LEU A 63 -9.58 -13.68 13.04
C LEU A 63 -10.02 -14.18 14.42
N ARG A 64 -10.55 -13.30 15.29
CA ARG A 64 -11.11 -13.69 16.60
C ARG A 64 -12.40 -14.48 16.46
N ALA A 65 -13.23 -14.19 15.45
CA ALA A 65 -14.45 -14.95 15.17
C ALA A 65 -14.15 -16.41 14.75
N PHE A 66 -12.94 -16.69 14.25
CA PHE A 66 -12.49 -18.04 13.87
C PHE A 66 -11.66 -18.75 14.95
N GLN A 67 -11.42 -18.15 16.12
CA GLN A 67 -10.61 -18.79 17.20
C GLN A 67 -11.27 -20.06 17.78
N GLY A 68 -12.59 -20.19 17.68
CA GLY A 68 -13.32 -21.39 18.09
C GLY A 68 -13.42 -22.47 17.01
N LEU A 69 -12.95 -22.19 15.79
CA LEU A 69 -12.97 -23.12 14.67
C LEU A 69 -11.57 -23.73 14.55
N SER A 70 -11.31 -24.74 15.38
CA SER A 70 -10.22 -25.68 15.18
C SER A 70 -10.38 -26.31 13.79
N PHE A 71 -9.41 -26.13 12.91
CA PHE A 71 -9.26 -27.04 11.78
C PHE A 71 -8.70 -28.33 12.37
N ASP A 72 -9.59 -29.21 12.83
CA ASP A 72 -9.25 -30.60 13.05
C ASP A 72 -8.77 -31.09 11.69
N THR A 73 -7.46 -31.20 11.53
CA THR A 73 -6.82 -31.71 10.31
C THR A 73 -7.37 -33.11 10.16
N PRO A 74 -8.28 -33.40 9.21
CA PRO A 74 -8.72 -34.75 9.03
C PRO A 74 -7.47 -35.46 8.51
N LEU A 75 -6.92 -36.31 9.38
CA LEU A 75 -5.93 -37.31 9.05
C LEU A 75 -6.28 -37.82 7.65
N LEU A 76 -5.39 -37.54 6.69
CA LEU A 76 -5.52 -37.96 5.29
C LEU A 76 -5.43 -39.48 5.23
N THR A 77 -6.47 -40.17 5.72
CA THR A 77 -6.73 -41.56 5.39
C THR A 77 -7.48 -41.49 4.08
N GLY A 78 -6.72 -41.61 3.00
CA GLY A 78 -7.21 -41.39 1.67
C GLY A 78 -8.33 -42.34 1.29
N ARG A 79 -9.23 -41.89 0.39
CA ARG A 79 -9.92 -42.81 -0.50
C ARG A 79 -10.61 -42.09 -1.66
N LYS A 80 -10.13 -42.43 -2.86
CA LYS A 80 -10.84 -42.56 -4.15
C LYS A 80 -11.36 -41.29 -4.82
N ASN A 81 -10.54 -40.83 -5.76
CA ASN A 81 -10.90 -40.11 -6.97
C ASN A 81 -11.99 -40.89 -7.74
N SER A 82 -13.23 -40.40 -7.70
CA SER A 82 -14.29 -40.76 -8.64
C SER A 82 -14.26 -39.77 -9.81
N LYS A 83 -14.02 -40.31 -11.00
CA LYS A 83 -14.07 -39.63 -12.29
C LYS A 83 -15.52 -39.21 -12.63
N THR A 84 -15.71 -37.95 -13.01
CA THR A 84 -16.78 -37.39 -13.86
C THR A 84 -16.53 -35.87 -13.91
N SER A 85 -16.63 -35.10 -14.98
CA SER A 85 -16.92 -35.26 -16.40
C SER A 85 -16.24 -34.05 -17.06
N THR A 86 -15.59 -34.24 -18.20
CA THR A 86 -15.07 -33.18 -19.05
C THR A 86 -16.14 -32.11 -19.29
N TYR A 87 -15.88 -30.86 -18.90
CA TYR A 87 -16.67 -29.72 -19.34
C TYR A 87 -15.94 -29.12 -20.55
N THR A 88 -16.49 -29.33 -21.74
CA THR A 88 -16.03 -28.67 -22.97
C THR A 88 -16.64 -27.27 -22.97
N PRO A 89 -15.86 -26.17 -22.89
CA PRO A 89 -16.41 -24.85 -23.12
C PRO A 89 -16.65 -24.70 -24.63
N ALA A 90 -17.92 -24.80 -25.03
CA ALA A 90 -18.36 -24.23 -26.30
C ALA A 90 -18.23 -22.71 -26.21
N ASN A 91 -17.61 -22.14 -27.24
CA ASN A 91 -17.44 -20.72 -27.54
C ASN A 91 -18.40 -19.77 -26.78
N GLY A 92 -17.82 -18.92 -25.93
CA GLY A 92 -18.51 -17.81 -25.27
C GLY A 92 -17.62 -16.58 -25.33
N ASP A 93 -18.07 -15.58 -26.07
CA ASP A 93 -17.34 -14.42 -26.55
C ASP A 93 -16.58 -13.63 -25.48
N SER A 94 -15.37 -13.19 -25.81
CA SER A 94 -14.60 -12.27 -24.96
C SER A 94 -15.28 -10.90 -24.93
N CYS A 95 -15.79 -10.49 -23.76
CA CYS A 95 -16.27 -9.13 -23.54
C CYS A 95 -15.14 -8.11 -23.79
N ARG A 96 -15.28 -7.30 -24.83
CA ARG A 96 -14.45 -6.11 -25.07
C ARG A 96 -15.20 -4.90 -24.52
N VAL A 97 -14.59 -4.21 -23.57
CA VAL A 97 -15.08 -2.94 -23.02
C VAL A 97 -14.70 -1.83 -24.01
N MET A 98 -15.68 -1.02 -24.43
CA MET A 98 -15.44 0.31 -25.02
C MET A 98 -15.23 1.32 -23.91
#